data_AF-A0A0D3FMF7-F1
#
_entry.id   AF-A0A0D3FMF7-F1
#
_cell.length_a   1.000
_cell.length_b   1.000
_cell.length_c   1.000
_cell.angle_alpha   90.00
_cell.angle_beta   90.00
_cell.angle_gamma   90.00
#
_symmetry.space_group_name_H-M   'P 1'
#
loop_
_entity.id
_entity.type
_entity.pdbx_description
1 polymer ?
#
loop_
_entity_poly.entity_id
_entity_poly.type
_entity_poly.pdbx_seq_one_letter_code
_entity_poly.pdbx_strand_id
1 'polypeptide(L)'
;MADPSFNFRVGLALRRALPYYNDAGPQSEFFEAATHATSAASGVSQLASGKDAEGKAWLADMGVSGIGPLQAAARLGEMESCRCMVELGFDINAGSQLGTHNSFGCCCVGWKTGCCKDKQDGQNEKAQLKLCGDKAVKRKDYRGASNFYSQAIEMDPTDATLYSNRSLCHLQMTEAEAALFDAEFCIQLRPEWIKGYYRKGAALMLLKKHEKACDAFMAGLKLEPGNAEMEKALREAIEAMKKHHVATKSFKPSD
;
A
#
# COMPACT_ATOMS: atom_id res chain seq x y z
N MET A 1 17.37 28.74 20.78
CA MET A 1 18.62 28.72 19.99
C MET A 1 18.62 27.41 19.20
N ALA A 2 18.37 27.47 17.89
CA ALA A 2 18.35 26.29 17.04
C ALA A 2 19.78 25.73 16.90
N ASP A 3 19.92 24.41 16.93
CA ASP A 3 21.20 23.72 16.77
C ASP A 3 21.79 24.01 15.37
N PRO A 4 22.92 24.74 15.27
CA PRO A 4 23.54 25.09 13.99
C PRO A 4 23.92 23.85 13.17
N SER A 5 24.18 22.72 13.83
CA SER A 5 24.56 21.47 13.18
C SER A 5 23.37 20.77 12.50
N PHE A 6 22.16 20.93 13.04
CA PHE A 6 20.93 20.41 12.46
C PHE A 6 20.52 21.20 11.21
N ASN A 7 20.60 22.53 11.27
CA ASN A 7 20.38 23.41 10.12
C ASN A 7 21.41 23.17 9.01
N PHE A 8 22.66 22.87 9.37
CA PHE A 8 23.69 22.50 8.40
C PHE A 8 23.40 21.16 7.72
N ARG A 9 22.95 20.15 8.47
CA ARG A 9 22.62 18.81 7.92
C ARG A 9 21.37 18.84 7.03
N VAL A 10 20.33 19.58 7.41
CA VAL A 10 19.11 19.76 6.61
C VAL A 10 19.40 20.63 5.38
N GLY A 11 20.15 21.73 5.55
CA GLY A 11 20.57 22.59 4.44
C GLY A 11 21.49 21.89 3.43
N LEU A 12 22.35 20.97 3.89
CA LEU A 12 23.20 20.14 3.03
C LEU A 12 22.40 19.00 2.35
N ALA A 13 21.39 18.45 3.02
CA ALA A 13 20.48 17.46 2.44
C ALA A 13 19.57 18.06 1.36
N LEU A 14 19.04 19.27 1.60
CA LEU A 14 18.32 20.07 0.60
C LEU A 14 19.24 20.42 -0.58
N ARG A 15 20.46 20.92 -0.33
CA ARG A 15 21.44 21.20 -1.41
C ARG A 15 21.96 19.97 -2.16
N ARG A 16 21.91 18.78 -1.55
CA ARG A 16 22.24 17.51 -2.22
C ARG A 16 21.07 16.88 -2.95
N ALA A 17 19.83 17.25 -2.62
CA ALA A 17 18.63 16.85 -3.36
C ALA A 17 18.34 17.79 -4.55
N LEU A 18 18.75 19.05 -4.45
CA LEU A 18 18.65 20.07 -5.51
C LEU A 18 19.42 19.79 -6.82
N PRO A 19 20.53 19.03 -6.91
CA PRO A 19 21.20 18.79 -8.20
C PRO A 19 20.42 17.87 -9.15
N TYR A 20 19.31 17.27 -8.69
CA TYR A 20 18.46 16.39 -9.49
C TYR A 20 17.17 17.08 -9.98
N TYR A 21 16.97 18.35 -9.68
CA TYR A 21 15.87 19.17 -10.20
C TYR A 21 16.43 20.31 -11.04
N ASN A 22 16.76 19.99 -12.29
CA ASN A 22 17.21 20.96 -13.29
C ASN A 22 16.03 21.56 -14.10
N ASP A 23 14.80 21.37 -13.64
CA ASP A 23 13.63 22.05 -14.18
C ASP A 23 13.38 23.30 -13.33
N ALA A 24 13.77 24.46 -13.85
CA ALA A 24 13.51 25.79 -13.29
C ALA A 24 11.99 26.11 -13.36
N GLY A 25 11.19 25.31 -12.66
CA GLY A 25 9.75 25.38 -12.64
C GLY A 25 9.26 26.37 -11.58
N PRO A 26 8.07 26.98 -11.76
CA PRO A 26 7.54 28.00 -10.86
C PRO A 26 7.36 27.52 -9.41
N GLN A 27 7.10 26.22 -9.23
CA GLN A 27 6.92 25.62 -7.92
C GLN A 27 8.27 25.43 -7.18
N SER A 28 9.37 25.17 -7.91
CA SER A 28 10.73 25.07 -7.32
C SER A 28 11.23 26.44 -6.89
N GLU A 29 11.02 27.46 -7.73
CA GLU A 29 11.31 28.87 -7.39
C GLU A 29 10.50 29.32 -6.17
N PHE A 30 9.25 28.90 -6.06
CA PHE A 30 8.41 29.17 -4.91
C PHE A 30 8.93 28.49 -3.63
N PHE A 31 9.35 27.23 -3.71
CA PHE A 31 9.92 26.50 -2.58
C PHE A 31 11.26 27.11 -2.12
N GLU A 32 12.11 27.53 -3.05
CA GLU A 32 13.37 28.22 -2.73
C GLU A 32 13.10 29.61 -2.13
N ALA A 33 12.18 30.39 -2.70
CA ALA A 33 11.79 31.69 -2.15
C ALA A 33 11.22 31.57 -0.73
N ALA A 34 10.51 30.48 -0.42
CA ALA A 34 9.98 30.23 0.92
C ALA A 34 11.07 29.86 1.94
N THR A 35 12.20 29.28 1.49
CA THR A 35 13.23 28.68 2.36
C THR A 35 14.54 29.46 2.45
N HIS A 36 14.75 30.48 1.61
CA HIS A 36 15.96 31.31 1.62
C HIS A 36 15.71 32.75 2.11
N ALA A 37 16.54 33.18 3.07
CA ALA A 37 16.55 34.51 3.69
C ALA A 37 17.14 35.61 2.78
N THR A 38 16.49 35.91 1.66
CA THR A 38 16.71 37.18 0.94
C THR A 38 15.36 37.74 0.56
N SER A 39 14.95 38.81 1.28
CA SER A 39 13.68 39.51 1.10
C SER A 39 12.48 38.62 0.79
N ALA A 40 12.37 37.44 1.43
CA ALA A 40 11.49 36.33 1.01
C ALA A 40 10.00 36.69 0.83
N ALA A 41 9.54 37.78 1.47
CA ALA A 41 8.22 38.37 1.20
C ALA A 41 8.06 38.87 -0.25
N SER A 42 9.11 39.35 -0.92
CA SER A 42 9.05 39.80 -2.31
C SER A 42 8.93 38.63 -3.29
N GLY A 43 9.71 37.55 -3.11
CA GLY A 43 9.69 36.41 -4.02
C GLY A 43 8.39 35.61 -3.93
N VAL A 44 7.98 35.25 -2.71
CA VAL A 44 6.72 34.52 -2.45
C VAL A 44 5.51 35.33 -2.91
N SER A 45 5.48 36.64 -2.60
CA SER A 45 4.37 37.51 -3.03
C SER A 45 4.37 37.75 -4.53
N GLN A 46 5.53 37.90 -5.18
CA GLN A 46 5.60 38.09 -6.64
C GLN A 46 5.10 36.85 -7.37
N LEU A 47 5.53 35.66 -6.96
CA LEU A 47 5.10 34.40 -7.57
C LEU A 47 3.63 34.09 -7.30
N ALA A 48 3.08 34.53 -6.17
CA ALA A 48 1.67 34.37 -5.81
C ALA A 48 0.76 35.48 -6.37
N SER A 49 1.32 36.59 -6.87
CA SER A 49 0.56 37.73 -7.38
C SER A 49 -0.23 37.36 -8.63
N GLY A 50 -1.52 37.72 -8.67
CA GLY A 50 -2.40 37.45 -9.81
C GLY A 50 -2.83 35.99 -9.98
N LYS A 51 -2.43 35.08 -9.08
CA LYS A 51 -2.91 33.69 -9.07
C LYS A 51 -4.21 33.56 -8.27
N ASP A 52 -5.13 32.77 -8.81
CA ASP A 52 -6.33 32.32 -8.12
C ASP A 52 -6.01 31.27 -7.05
N ALA A 53 -7.02 30.81 -6.33
CA ALA A 53 -6.85 29.83 -5.25
C ALA A 53 -6.22 28.52 -5.75
N GLU A 54 -6.58 28.07 -6.96
CA GLU A 54 -6.02 26.88 -7.59
C GLU A 54 -4.55 27.07 -7.98
N GLY A 55 -4.19 28.21 -8.56
CA GLY A 55 -2.80 28.55 -8.87
C GLY A 55 -1.92 28.65 -7.63
N LYS A 56 -2.45 29.11 -6.50
CA LYS A 56 -1.75 29.12 -5.21
C LYS A 56 -1.60 27.70 -4.63
N ALA A 57 -2.64 26.88 -4.69
CA ALA A 57 -2.55 25.48 -4.28
C ALA A 57 -1.50 24.73 -5.10
N TRP A 58 -1.47 24.95 -6.42
CA TRP A 58 -0.47 24.36 -7.31
C TRP A 58 0.96 24.77 -6.94
N LEU A 59 1.22 26.03 -6.60
CA LEU A 59 2.55 26.46 -6.12
C LEU A 59 2.97 25.77 -4.83
N ALA A 60 2.02 25.44 -3.95
CA ALA A 60 2.28 24.84 -2.64
C ALA A 60 2.30 23.31 -2.63
N ASP A 61 1.94 22.66 -3.74
CA ASP A 61 1.89 21.19 -3.90
C ASP A 61 3.29 20.54 -4.04
N MET A 62 4.36 21.33 -3.94
CA MET A 62 5.71 20.79 -3.89
C MET A 62 6.16 20.47 -2.47
N GLY A 63 6.67 19.25 -2.26
CA GLY A 63 7.27 18.85 -0.99
C GLY A 63 8.60 18.15 -1.18
N VAL A 64 9.57 18.46 -0.31
CA VAL A 64 10.82 17.70 -0.20
C VAL A 64 10.70 16.75 0.99
N SER A 65 10.76 15.44 0.74
CA SER A 65 10.55 14.41 1.78
C SER A 65 9.22 14.57 2.53
N GLY A 66 8.15 14.97 1.82
CA GLY A 66 6.83 15.22 2.40
C GLY A 66 6.77 16.45 3.32
N ILE A 67 7.68 17.40 3.12
CA ILE A 67 7.68 18.70 3.82
C ILE A 67 7.39 19.77 2.76
N GLY A 68 6.22 20.41 2.87
CA GLY A 68 5.84 21.51 1.97
C GLY A 68 6.58 22.83 2.27
N PRO A 69 6.39 23.86 1.44
CA PRO A 69 7.15 25.12 1.52
C PRO A 69 6.94 25.84 2.85
N LEU A 70 5.70 25.87 3.36
CA LEU A 70 5.37 26.48 4.64
C LEU A 70 6.01 25.74 5.83
N GLN A 71 5.98 24.40 5.82
CA GLN A 71 6.62 23.61 6.87
C GLN A 71 8.14 23.74 6.83
N ALA A 72 8.72 23.84 5.63
CA ALA A 72 10.15 24.07 5.46
C ALA A 72 10.54 25.47 5.98
N ALA A 73 9.79 26.52 5.63
CA ALA A 73 9.99 27.87 6.13
C ALA A 73 9.90 27.93 7.67
N ALA A 74 8.89 27.29 8.26
CA ALA A 74 8.71 27.23 9.71
C ALA A 74 9.88 26.50 10.42
N ARG A 75 10.38 25.41 9.82
CA ARG A 75 11.54 24.66 10.35
C ARG A 75 12.85 25.43 10.24
N LEU A 76 13.00 26.26 9.21
CA LEU A 76 14.16 27.12 9.01
C LEU A 76 14.09 28.42 9.81
N GLY A 77 12.95 28.73 10.42
CA GLY A 77 12.76 29.94 11.22
C GLY A 77 12.42 31.19 10.38
N GLU A 78 12.03 31.00 9.12
CA GLU A 78 11.64 32.07 8.20
C GLU A 78 10.21 32.55 8.48
N MET A 79 10.05 33.26 9.59
CA MET A 79 8.74 33.69 10.10
C MET A 79 8.02 34.67 9.15
N GLU A 80 8.76 35.49 8.40
CA GLU A 80 8.19 36.43 7.42
C GLU A 80 7.63 35.69 6.19
N SER A 81 8.29 34.64 5.72
CA SER A 81 7.77 33.76 4.67
C SER A 81 6.50 33.05 5.14
N CYS A 82 6.48 32.58 6.39
CA CYS A 82 5.31 31.94 6.99
C CYS A 82 4.14 32.93 7.10
N ARG A 83 4.39 34.15 7.58
CA ARG A 83 3.40 35.22 7.66
C ARG A 83 2.84 35.55 6.28
N CYS A 84 3.71 35.76 5.29
CA CYS A 84 3.35 36.09 3.93
C CYS A 84 2.45 35.01 3.28
N MET A 85 2.81 33.72 3.43
CA MET A 85 1.97 32.62 2.92
C MET A 85 0.60 32.56 3.58
N VAL A 86 0.51 32.81 4.89
CA VAL A 86 -0.78 32.86 5.61
C VAL A 86 -1.62 34.04 5.15
N GLU A 87 -1.03 35.23 4.98
CA GLU A 87 -1.71 36.44 4.49
C GLU A 87 -2.20 36.27 3.05
N LEU A 88 -1.46 35.55 2.22
CA LEU A 88 -1.83 35.24 0.84
C LEU A 88 -2.88 34.12 0.72
N GLY A 89 -3.26 33.48 1.83
CA GLY A 89 -4.30 32.46 1.90
C GLY A 89 -3.84 31.08 1.43
N PHE A 90 -2.56 30.74 1.58
CA PHE A 90 -2.06 29.40 1.31
C PHE A 90 -2.57 28.41 2.38
N ASP A 91 -2.97 27.21 1.94
CA ASP A 91 -3.40 26.16 2.86
C ASP A 91 -2.20 25.62 3.66
N ILE A 92 -2.29 25.75 4.98
CA ILE A 92 -1.26 25.34 5.94
C ILE A 92 -1.05 23.82 5.92
N ASN A 93 -2.05 23.06 5.46
CA ASN A 93 -2.03 21.60 5.40
C ASN A 93 -1.57 21.04 4.05
N ALA A 94 -1.33 21.88 3.04
CA ALA A 94 -0.99 21.44 1.68
C ALA A 94 0.28 20.56 1.61
N GLY A 95 1.20 20.71 2.57
CA GLY A 95 2.44 19.92 2.65
C GLY A 95 2.43 18.73 3.60
N SER A 96 1.32 18.47 4.31
CA SER A 96 1.30 17.52 5.44
C SER A 96 0.61 16.19 5.13
N GLN A 97 0.49 15.80 3.86
CA GLN A 97 0.00 14.48 3.48
C GLN A 97 1.10 13.41 3.64
N LEU A 98 1.49 13.14 4.89
CA LEU A 98 2.11 11.86 5.26
C LEU A 98 1.20 11.22 6.33
N GLY A 99 0.60 10.06 6.12
CA GLY A 99 0.92 9.01 5.15
C GLY A 99 -0.31 8.38 4.51
N THR A 100 -0.28 8.32 3.18
CA THR A 100 -0.27 7.09 2.36
C THR A 100 -0.02 7.54 0.92
N HIS A 101 1.23 7.46 0.45
CA HIS A 101 1.55 7.47 -0.99
C HIS A 101 1.37 6.03 -1.48
N ASN A 102 0.68 5.75 -2.59
CA ASN A 102 1.04 6.14 -3.96
C ASN A 102 -0.20 6.63 -4.75
N SER A 103 -0.30 7.92 -5.08
CA SER A 103 -0.09 8.49 -6.45
C SER A 103 -1.05 7.93 -7.52
N PHE A 104 -1.96 8.67 -8.14
CA PHE A 104 -1.86 10.03 -8.69
C PHE A 104 -3.25 10.70 -8.81
N GLY A 105 -3.32 11.99 -8.44
CA GLY A 105 -4.24 12.97 -9.02
C GLY A 105 -5.44 13.40 -8.18
N CYS A 106 -5.30 14.50 -7.42
CA CYS A 106 -6.39 15.48 -7.39
C CYS A 106 -5.86 16.92 -7.55
N CYS A 107 -6.13 17.51 -8.70
CA CYS A 107 -6.45 18.93 -8.77
C CYS A 107 -7.77 19.14 -8.03
N CYS A 108 -7.70 19.70 -6.84
CA CYS A 108 -8.89 20.10 -6.11
C CYS A 108 -8.63 21.52 -5.59
N VAL A 109 -9.32 22.55 -6.10
CA VAL A 109 -10.31 23.27 -5.26
C VAL A 109 -11.16 24.29 -6.03
N GLY A 110 -12.42 23.89 -6.23
CA GLY A 110 -13.58 24.77 -6.07
C GLY A 110 -14.69 24.02 -5.33
N TRP A 111 -14.71 24.06 -3.99
CA TRP A 111 -15.77 23.39 -3.20
C TRP A 111 -16.44 24.39 -2.24
N LYS A 112 -17.66 24.79 -2.61
CA LYS A 112 -18.75 24.89 -1.66
C LYS A 112 -19.51 23.56 -1.68
N THR A 113 -19.87 23.10 -0.49
CA THR A 113 -20.88 22.07 -0.16
C THR A 113 -20.59 20.62 -0.57
N GLY A 114 -20.39 19.75 0.44
CA GLY A 114 -20.68 18.33 0.34
C GLY A 114 -19.72 17.40 1.07
N CYS A 115 -19.80 17.34 2.41
CA CYS A 115 -19.32 16.17 3.16
C CYS A 115 -20.01 14.90 2.58
N CYS A 116 -19.25 13.80 2.43
CA CYS A 116 -19.68 12.41 2.09
C CYS A 116 -19.24 11.80 0.73
N LYS A 117 -18.20 12.27 0.03
CA LYS A 117 -17.73 11.61 -1.22
C LYS A 117 -16.57 10.61 -1.08
N ASP A 118 -15.73 10.69 -0.04
CA ASP A 118 -14.49 9.88 0.01
C ASP A 118 -14.67 8.36 0.15
N LYS A 119 -15.85 7.88 0.60
CA LYS A 119 -16.09 6.44 0.77
C LYS A 119 -16.47 5.71 -0.52
N GLN A 120 -17.01 6.40 -1.53
CA GLN A 120 -17.46 5.76 -2.78
C GLN A 120 -16.32 5.61 -3.80
N ASP A 121 -15.40 6.56 -3.85
CA ASP A 121 -14.28 6.52 -4.81
C ASP A 121 -13.24 5.45 -4.43
N GLY A 122 -12.90 5.31 -3.14
CA GLY A 122 -11.99 4.24 -2.67
C GLY A 122 -12.59 2.83 -2.77
N GLN A 123 -13.91 2.67 -2.60
CA GLN A 123 -14.59 1.39 -2.83
C GLN A 123 -14.61 0.99 -4.31
N ASN A 124 -14.77 1.98 -5.21
CA ASN A 124 -14.71 1.76 -6.65
C ASN A 124 -13.30 1.37 -7.11
N GLU A 125 -12.26 2.01 -6.57
CA GLU A 125 -10.87 1.68 -6.89
C GLU A 125 -10.46 0.30 -6.39
N LYS A 126 -10.79 -0.07 -5.14
CA LYS A 126 -10.59 -1.43 -4.62
C LYS A 126 -11.28 -2.47 -5.52
N ALA A 127 -12.52 -2.21 -5.93
CA ALA A 127 -13.27 -3.11 -6.81
C ALA A 127 -12.61 -3.25 -8.19
N GLN A 128 -12.03 -2.16 -8.72
CA GLN A 128 -11.25 -2.19 -9.96
C GLN A 128 -9.96 -3.00 -9.80
N LEU A 129 -9.21 -2.82 -8.71
CA LEU A 129 -7.99 -3.59 -8.41
C LEU A 129 -8.31 -5.09 -8.31
N LYS A 130 -9.38 -5.43 -7.60
CA LYS A 130 -9.87 -6.82 -7.52
C LYS A 130 -10.22 -7.37 -8.90
N LEU A 131 -10.94 -6.61 -9.73
CA LEU A 131 -11.29 -7.00 -11.09
C LEU A 131 -10.05 -7.17 -11.98
N CYS A 132 -9.05 -6.31 -11.86
CA CYS A 132 -7.77 -6.42 -12.55
C CYS A 132 -7.00 -7.67 -12.12
N GLY A 133 -7.00 -7.97 -10.81
CA GLY A 133 -6.48 -9.22 -10.25
C GLY A 133 -7.18 -10.45 -10.85
N ASP A 134 -8.52 -10.47 -10.86
CA ASP A 134 -9.30 -11.58 -11.42
C ASP A 134 -9.02 -11.77 -12.93
N LYS A 135 -8.89 -10.68 -13.68
CA LYS A 135 -8.51 -10.71 -15.10
C LYS A 135 -7.09 -11.23 -15.29
N ALA A 136 -6.14 -10.83 -14.43
CA ALA A 136 -4.76 -11.32 -14.47
C ALA A 136 -4.67 -12.83 -14.16
N VAL A 137 -5.42 -13.31 -13.17
CA VAL A 137 -5.55 -14.75 -12.87
C VAL A 137 -6.10 -15.51 -14.08
N LYS A 138 -7.13 -14.99 -14.77
CA LYS A 138 -7.65 -15.60 -16.01
C LYS A 138 -6.61 -15.67 -17.13
N ARG A 139 -5.69 -14.71 -17.19
CA ARG A 139 -4.53 -14.71 -18.10
C ARG A 139 -3.36 -15.58 -17.63
N LYS A 140 -3.47 -16.24 -16.46
CA LYS A 140 -2.40 -16.98 -15.79
C LYS A 140 -1.19 -16.12 -15.37
N ASP A 141 -1.37 -14.80 -15.32
CA ASP A 141 -0.38 -13.88 -14.76
C ASP A 141 -0.57 -13.76 -13.26
N TYR A 142 -0.03 -14.74 -12.53
CA TYR A 142 -0.22 -14.83 -11.07
C TYR A 142 0.60 -13.79 -10.29
N ARG A 143 1.74 -13.36 -10.85
CA ARG A 143 2.60 -12.35 -10.23
C ARG A 143 2.00 -10.94 -10.37
N GLY A 144 1.45 -10.62 -11.54
CA GLY A 144 0.68 -9.39 -11.72
C GLY A 144 -0.59 -9.40 -10.85
N ALA A 145 -1.29 -10.53 -10.78
CA ALA A 145 -2.48 -10.68 -9.94
C ALA A 145 -2.17 -10.49 -8.44
N SER A 146 -1.09 -11.06 -7.91
CA SER A 146 -0.73 -10.90 -6.50
C SER A 146 -0.41 -9.45 -6.14
N ASN A 147 0.18 -8.68 -7.06
CA ASN A 147 0.40 -7.25 -6.89
C ASN A 147 -0.92 -6.47 -6.81
N PHE A 148 -1.86 -6.72 -7.73
CA PHE A 148 -3.19 -6.09 -7.69
C PHE A 148 -3.95 -6.41 -6.40
N TYR A 149 -3.89 -7.66 -5.93
CA TYR A 149 -4.52 -8.03 -4.67
C TYR A 149 -3.83 -7.40 -3.46
N SER A 150 -2.50 -7.26 -3.48
CA SER A 150 -1.78 -6.58 -2.40
C SER A 150 -2.17 -5.11 -2.29
N GLN A 151 -2.27 -4.40 -3.43
CA GLN A 151 -2.79 -3.03 -3.45
C GLN A 151 -4.24 -2.96 -2.94
N ALA A 152 -5.10 -3.89 -3.35
CA ALA A 152 -6.47 -3.94 -2.86
C ALA A 152 -6.56 -4.22 -1.34
N ILE A 153 -5.63 -5.00 -0.79
CA ILE A 153 -5.52 -5.31 0.65
C ILE A 153 -5.07 -4.08 1.44
N GLU A 154 -4.15 -3.27 0.90
CA GLU A 154 -3.73 -2.01 1.50
C GLU A 154 -4.92 -1.04 1.66
N MET A 155 -5.87 -1.07 0.72
CA MET A 155 -7.11 -0.27 0.81
C MET A 155 -8.12 -0.83 1.82
N ASP A 156 -8.29 -2.16 1.86
CA ASP A 156 -9.20 -2.82 2.79
C ASP A 156 -8.61 -4.15 3.31
N PRO A 157 -7.92 -4.12 4.47
CA PRO A 157 -7.31 -5.30 5.06
C PRO A 157 -8.33 -6.26 5.70
N THR A 158 -9.63 -5.93 5.67
CA THR A 158 -10.68 -6.76 6.30
C THR A 158 -11.37 -7.68 5.29
N ASP A 159 -11.11 -7.52 4.00
CA ASP A 159 -11.73 -8.34 2.97
C ASP A 159 -11.01 -9.68 2.78
N ALA A 160 -11.55 -10.73 3.42
CA ALA A 160 -11.06 -12.10 3.30
C ALA A 160 -10.96 -12.59 1.85
N THR A 161 -11.79 -12.06 0.92
CA THR A 161 -11.77 -12.51 -0.48
C THR A 161 -10.47 -12.17 -1.18
N LEU A 162 -9.84 -11.05 -0.81
CA LEU A 162 -8.56 -10.63 -1.36
C LEU A 162 -7.43 -11.57 -0.91
N TYR A 163 -7.39 -11.92 0.37
CA TYR A 163 -6.42 -12.89 0.90
C TYR A 163 -6.60 -14.28 0.29
N SER A 164 -7.83 -14.77 0.14
CA SER A 164 -8.09 -16.04 -0.55
C SER A 164 -7.61 -16.04 -2.00
N ASN A 165 -7.80 -14.93 -2.71
CA ASN A 165 -7.39 -14.80 -4.11
C ASN A 165 -5.86 -14.64 -4.25
N ARG A 166 -5.22 -13.88 -3.36
CA ARG A 166 -3.76 -13.76 -3.32
C ARG A 166 -3.09 -15.08 -2.92
N SER A 167 -3.66 -15.82 -1.97
CA SER A 167 -3.25 -17.18 -1.62
C SER A 167 -3.28 -18.11 -2.84
N LEU A 168 -4.33 -18.05 -3.67
CA LEU A 168 -4.37 -18.81 -4.92
C LEU A 168 -3.20 -18.45 -5.85
N CYS A 169 -2.89 -17.16 -6.01
CA CYS A 169 -1.76 -16.73 -6.83
C CYS A 169 -0.44 -17.31 -6.29
N HIS A 170 -0.20 -17.25 -4.99
CA HIS A 170 0.99 -17.84 -4.36
C HIS A 170 1.07 -19.36 -4.56
N LEU A 171 -0.06 -20.09 -4.45
CA LEU A 171 -0.10 -21.53 -4.75
C LEU A 171 0.33 -21.83 -6.19
N GLN A 172 -0.14 -21.04 -7.15
CA GLN A 172 0.22 -21.21 -8.57
C GLN A 172 1.68 -20.83 -8.85
N MET A 173 2.26 -19.93 -8.05
CA MET A 173 3.68 -19.58 -8.09
C MET A 173 4.55 -20.53 -7.24
N THR A 174 3.97 -21.57 -6.63
CA THR A 174 4.64 -22.51 -5.71
C THR A 174 5.23 -21.89 -4.44
N GLU A 175 4.78 -20.70 -4.07
CA GLU A 175 5.18 -19.96 -2.86
C GLU A 175 4.29 -20.40 -1.67
N ALA A 176 4.56 -21.60 -1.17
CA ALA A 176 3.64 -22.29 -0.27
C ALA A 176 3.52 -21.62 1.12
N GLU A 177 4.59 -21.03 1.65
CA GLU A 177 4.57 -20.31 2.93
C GLU A 177 3.71 -19.04 2.86
N ALA A 178 3.86 -18.26 1.79
CA ALA A 178 3.06 -17.05 1.57
C ALA A 178 1.57 -17.41 1.37
N ALA A 179 1.30 -18.46 0.60
CA ALA A 179 -0.05 -18.98 0.43
C ALA A 179 -0.70 -19.41 1.74
N LEU A 180 0.08 -20.06 2.63
CA LEU A 180 -0.39 -20.50 3.94
C LEU A 180 -0.73 -19.31 4.84
N PHE A 181 0.13 -18.30 4.89
CA PHE A 181 -0.11 -17.08 5.67
C PHE A 181 -1.42 -16.40 5.27
N ASP A 182 -1.63 -16.20 3.97
CA ASP A 182 -2.86 -15.59 3.45
C ASP A 182 -4.11 -16.45 3.71
N ALA A 183 -3.98 -17.78 3.63
CA ALA A 183 -5.08 -18.69 3.91
C ALA A 183 -5.46 -18.66 5.40
N GLU A 184 -4.49 -18.58 6.31
CA GLU A 184 -4.74 -18.46 7.74
C GLU A 184 -5.39 -17.13 8.08
N PHE A 185 -4.93 -16.03 7.48
CA PHE A 185 -5.54 -14.71 7.67
C PHE A 185 -6.98 -14.68 7.13
N CYS A 186 -7.23 -15.30 5.98
CA CYS A 186 -8.57 -15.46 5.42
C CYS A 186 -9.52 -16.19 6.39
N ILE A 187 -9.05 -17.27 7.05
CA ILE A 187 -9.83 -18.01 8.06
C ILE A 187 -10.06 -17.16 9.31
N GLN A 188 -9.08 -16.35 9.75
CA GLN A 188 -9.24 -15.44 10.88
C GLN A 188 -10.32 -14.39 10.61
N LEU A 189 -10.35 -13.83 9.39
CA LEU A 189 -11.35 -12.83 8.99
C LEU A 189 -12.74 -13.45 8.77
N ARG A 190 -12.82 -14.64 8.17
CA ARG A 190 -14.08 -15.33 7.87
C ARG A 190 -13.96 -16.84 8.20
N PRO A 191 -14.16 -17.23 9.48
CA PRO A 191 -14.00 -18.61 9.91
C PRO A 191 -15.08 -19.55 9.36
N GLU A 192 -16.20 -19.02 8.87
CA GLU A 192 -17.26 -19.83 8.25
C GLU A 192 -17.02 -20.06 6.74
N TRP A 193 -15.93 -19.53 6.18
CA TRP A 193 -15.70 -19.57 4.75
C TRP A 193 -14.74 -20.68 4.32
N ILE A 194 -15.31 -21.72 3.72
CA ILE A 194 -14.62 -22.97 3.35
C ILE A 194 -13.46 -22.79 2.38
N LYS A 195 -13.53 -21.76 1.51
CA LYS A 195 -12.41 -21.46 0.60
C LYS A 195 -11.11 -21.18 1.36
N GLY A 196 -11.15 -20.55 2.53
CA GLY A 196 -9.97 -20.34 3.37
C GLY A 196 -9.33 -21.67 3.81
N TYR A 197 -10.14 -22.62 4.29
CA TYR A 197 -9.69 -23.96 4.69
C TYR A 197 -9.12 -24.75 3.51
N TYR A 198 -9.75 -24.65 2.34
CA TYR A 198 -9.23 -25.28 1.13
C TYR A 198 -7.84 -24.73 0.75
N ARG A 199 -7.69 -23.39 0.74
CA ARG A 199 -6.40 -22.73 0.45
C ARG A 199 -5.33 -23.14 1.46
N LYS A 200 -5.69 -23.22 2.75
CA LYS A 200 -4.78 -23.67 3.82
C LYS A 200 -4.31 -25.10 3.61
N GLY A 201 -5.24 -26.03 3.33
CA GLY A 201 -4.92 -27.42 3.04
C GLY A 201 -4.03 -27.58 1.81
N ALA A 202 -4.33 -26.85 0.73
CA ALA A 202 -3.52 -26.84 -0.49
C ALA A 202 -2.09 -26.32 -0.26
N ALA A 203 -1.93 -25.25 0.53
CA ALA A 203 -0.61 -24.72 0.89
C ALA A 203 0.20 -25.73 1.72
N LEU A 204 -0.45 -26.38 2.70
CA LEU A 204 0.18 -27.42 3.53
C LEU A 204 0.57 -28.66 2.74
N MET A 205 -0.19 -29.00 1.69
CA MET A 205 0.17 -30.06 0.74
C MET A 205 1.45 -29.75 -0.02
N LEU A 206 1.64 -28.51 -0.49
CA LEU A 206 2.89 -28.07 -1.12
C LEU A 206 4.08 -28.11 -0.13
N LEU A 207 3.84 -27.76 1.13
CA LEU A 207 4.84 -27.84 2.21
C LEU A 207 5.11 -29.28 2.69
N LYS A 208 4.47 -30.30 2.10
CA LYS A 208 4.54 -31.72 2.52
C LYS A 208 4.12 -31.95 3.98
N LYS A 209 3.36 -31.03 4.58
CA LYS A 209 2.79 -31.14 5.93
C LYS A 209 1.43 -31.83 5.86
N HIS A 210 1.42 -33.09 5.38
CA HIS A 210 0.20 -33.81 5.00
C HIS A 210 -0.80 -34.02 6.16
N GLU A 211 -0.30 -34.19 7.39
CA GLU A 211 -1.14 -34.30 8.59
C GLU A 211 -1.96 -33.02 8.83
N LYS A 212 -1.28 -31.88 8.89
CA LYS A 212 -1.93 -30.58 9.05
C LYS A 212 -2.85 -30.25 7.86
N ALA A 213 -2.51 -30.71 6.66
CA ALA A 213 -3.37 -30.53 5.48
C ALA A 213 -4.69 -31.29 5.64
N CYS A 214 -4.65 -32.54 6.13
CA CYS A 214 -5.85 -33.33 6.43
C CYS A 214 -6.72 -32.61 7.47
N ASP A 215 -6.13 -32.09 8.54
CA ASP A 215 -6.86 -31.34 9.56
C ASP A 215 -7.57 -30.11 8.99
N ALA A 216 -6.89 -29.37 8.11
CA ALA A 216 -7.47 -28.20 7.46
C ALA A 216 -8.66 -28.56 6.55
N PHE A 217 -8.54 -29.61 5.74
CA PHE A 217 -9.64 -30.08 4.89
C PHE A 217 -10.80 -30.65 5.71
N MET A 218 -10.52 -31.42 6.77
CA MET A 218 -11.55 -31.89 7.69
C MET A 218 -12.29 -30.74 8.38
N ALA A 219 -11.57 -29.68 8.78
CA ALA A 219 -12.19 -28.50 9.36
C ALA A 219 -13.15 -27.80 8.38
N GLY A 220 -12.79 -27.70 7.10
CA GLY A 220 -13.69 -27.16 6.08
C GLY A 220 -14.90 -28.07 5.80
N LEU A 221 -14.72 -29.40 5.79
CA LEU A 221 -15.84 -30.36 5.61
C LEU A 221 -16.81 -30.37 6.78
N LYS A 222 -16.37 -29.97 7.99
CA LYS A 222 -17.28 -29.75 9.12
C LYS A 222 -18.23 -28.57 8.87
N LEU A 223 -17.83 -27.59 8.07
CA LEU A 223 -18.64 -26.41 7.73
C LEU A 223 -19.63 -26.71 6.59
N GLU A 224 -19.16 -27.29 5.49
CA GLU A 224 -20.03 -27.82 4.42
C GLU A 224 -19.76 -29.32 4.22
N PRO A 225 -20.53 -30.18 4.90
CA PRO A 225 -20.53 -31.61 4.63
C PRO A 225 -21.00 -31.87 3.18
N GLY A 226 -20.31 -32.73 2.44
CA GLY A 226 -20.66 -33.07 1.06
C GLY A 226 -20.03 -32.19 -0.03
N ASN A 227 -19.09 -31.31 0.33
CA ASN A 227 -18.30 -30.59 -0.66
C ASN A 227 -17.32 -31.55 -1.38
N ALA A 228 -17.69 -31.98 -2.59
CA ALA A 228 -16.94 -32.97 -3.37
C ALA A 228 -15.50 -32.54 -3.69
N GLU A 229 -15.25 -31.24 -3.88
CA GLU A 229 -13.89 -30.73 -4.13
C GLU A 229 -13.01 -30.92 -2.90
N MET A 230 -13.54 -30.61 -1.71
CA MET A 230 -12.80 -30.75 -0.46
C MET A 230 -12.64 -32.21 -0.03
N GLU A 231 -13.63 -33.07 -0.26
CA GLU A 231 -13.52 -34.52 -0.02
C GLU A 231 -12.43 -35.14 -0.89
N LYS A 232 -12.37 -34.73 -2.17
CA LYS A 232 -11.31 -35.14 -3.08
C LYS A 232 -9.93 -34.69 -2.58
N ALA A 233 -9.80 -33.42 -2.18
CA ALA A 233 -8.55 -32.89 -1.65
C ALA A 233 -8.11 -33.58 -0.35
N LEU A 234 -9.05 -33.93 0.53
CA LEU A 234 -8.77 -34.72 1.74
C LEU A 234 -8.26 -36.12 1.38
N ARG A 235 -8.89 -36.79 0.42
CA ARG A 235 -8.43 -38.11 -0.05
C ARG A 235 -7.00 -38.04 -0.60
N GLU A 236 -6.72 -37.05 -1.43
CA GLU A 236 -5.36 -36.81 -1.96
C GLU A 236 -4.34 -36.56 -0.84
N ALA A 237 -4.72 -35.80 0.20
CA ALA A 237 -3.86 -35.55 1.36
C ALA A 237 -3.57 -36.82 2.17
N ILE A 238 -4.57 -37.68 2.38
CA ILE A 238 -4.42 -38.96 3.07
C ILE A 238 -3.52 -39.91 2.28
N GLU A 239 -3.68 -39.98 0.95
CA GLU A 239 -2.81 -40.79 0.09
C GLU A 239 -1.36 -40.29 0.12
N ALA A 240 -1.14 -38.97 0.07
CA ALA A 240 0.18 -38.37 0.18
C ALA A 240 0.83 -38.66 1.54
N MET A 241 0.07 -38.57 2.63
CA MET A 241 0.50 -38.94 3.97
C MET A 241 0.97 -40.41 4.04
N LYS A 242 0.16 -41.35 3.51
CA LYS A 242 0.51 -42.78 3.49
C LYS A 242 1.80 -43.03 2.72
N LYS A 243 1.97 -42.41 1.54
CA LYS A 243 3.19 -42.51 0.74
C LYS A 243 4.41 -41.99 1.50
N HIS A 244 4.28 -40.84 2.17
CA HIS A 244 5.36 -40.26 2.97
C HIS A 244 5.74 -41.14 4.18
N HIS A 245 4.75 -41.74 4.84
CA HIS A 245 4.96 -42.68 5.97
C HIS A 245 5.67 -43.97 5.54
N VAL A 246 5.31 -44.51 4.36
CA VAL A 246 5.99 -45.69 3.81
C VAL A 246 7.43 -45.36 3.45
N ALA A 247 7.67 -44.23 2.77
CA ALA A 247 9.01 -43.78 2.38
C ALA A 247 9.95 -43.59 3.59
N THR A 248 9.45 -42.99 4.67
CA THR A 248 10.21 -42.79 5.90
C THR A 248 10.50 -44.09 6.65
N LYS A 249 9.58 -45.07 6.62
CA LYS A 249 9.81 -46.40 7.21
C LYS A 249 10.80 -47.26 6.43
N SER A 250 10.84 -47.14 5.09
CA SER A 250 11.80 -47.85 4.25
C SER A 250 13.23 -47.31 4.35
N PHE A 251 13.40 -46.06 4.80
CA PHE A 251 14.69 -45.42 4.99
C PHE A 251 15.16 -45.61 6.45
N LYS A 252 15.44 -46.85 6.86
CA LYS A 252 16.23 -47.12 8.06
C LYS A 252 17.68 -47.30 7.63
N PRO A 253 18.62 -46.39 7.97
CA PRO A 253 20.04 -46.63 7.75
C PRO A 253 20.43 -47.85 8.59
N SER A 254 21.07 -48.83 7.96
CA SER A 254 21.79 -49.88 8.67
C SER A 254 23.00 -49.23 9.36
N ASP A 255 23.00 -49.28 10.70
CA ASP A 255 24.13 -48.89 11.55
C ASP A 255 25.41 -49.69 11.23
#